data_AF-A0A2S6V5B5-F1
#
_entry.id   AF-A0A2S6V5B5-F1
#
_cell.length_a   1.000
_cell.length_b   1.000
_cell.length_c   1.000
_cell.angle_alpha   90.00
_cell.angle_beta   90.00
_cell.angle_gamma   90.00
#
_symmetry.space_group_name_H-M   'P 1'
#
loop_
_entity.id
_entity.type
_entity.pdbx_description
1 polymer ?
#
loop_
_entity_poly.entity_id
_entity_poly.type
_entity_poly.pdbx_seq_one_letter_code
_entity_poly.pdbx_strand_id
1 'polypeptide(L)'
;MHFTQSSDFAIASAEINQYFSAQIQKTQLDLKPLIAKKIKVERVGFTRNASNTPYIVYRVGERRCCTFVKRKVMTSLIQKLLKLTHGITESIRSLRVNASGGLQVKTMSDIVCIERRYVVKFLENYNTVALESIAPTTNCECNDQDRMCVHAVARLFVTLGDRLPSFSFLTEAPIQPLHRTYQAYAKT
;
A
#
# COMPACT_ATOMS: atom_id res chain seq x y z
N MET A 1 26.43 63.96 1.94
CA MET A 1 25.44 63.04 2.57
C MET A 1 25.74 61.63 2.10
N HIS A 2 25.92 60.73 3.06
CA HIS A 2 25.79 59.26 3.07
C HIS A 2 26.01 58.40 1.80
N PHE A 3 26.97 57.48 1.93
CA PHE A 3 26.98 56.16 1.28
C PHE A 3 25.69 55.37 1.56
N THR A 4 25.26 54.54 0.61
CA THR A 4 24.97 53.10 0.86
C THR A 4 24.87 52.35 -0.46
N GLN A 5 25.90 51.54 -0.74
CA GLN A 5 25.76 50.25 -1.39
C GLN A 5 24.83 49.37 -0.50
N SER A 6 23.88 48.66 -1.09
CA SER A 6 23.29 47.45 -0.52
C SER A 6 23.56 46.32 -1.51
N SER A 7 24.66 45.58 -1.37
CA SER A 7 24.83 44.39 -0.51
C SER A 7 23.78 43.29 -0.78
N ASP A 8 24.20 42.36 -1.63
CA ASP A 8 24.14 40.91 -1.42
C ASP A 8 22.76 40.21 -1.36
N PHE A 9 22.31 39.74 -2.53
CA PHE A 9 21.58 38.48 -2.65
C PHE A 9 22.42 37.45 -3.39
N ALA A 10 23.61 37.14 -2.87
CA ALA A 10 24.28 35.89 -3.19
C ALA A 10 23.73 34.83 -2.24
N ILE A 11 22.52 34.32 -2.52
CA ILE A 11 22.02 33.11 -1.85
C ILE A 11 23.05 32.03 -2.16
N ALA A 12 23.80 31.63 -1.14
CA ALA A 12 24.89 30.69 -1.29
C ALA A 12 24.34 29.44 -1.96
N SER A 13 24.98 29.00 -3.04
CA SER A 13 24.63 27.77 -3.77
C SER A 13 24.50 26.55 -2.83
N ALA A 14 25.11 26.60 -1.64
CA ALA A 14 24.89 25.66 -0.55
C ALA A 14 23.44 25.62 -0.03
N GLU A 15 22.77 26.75 0.19
CA GLU A 15 21.37 26.79 0.68
C GLU A 15 20.38 26.32 -0.38
N ILE A 16 20.64 26.66 -1.66
CA ILE A 16 19.87 26.15 -2.80
C ILE A 16 20.06 24.63 -2.91
N ASN A 17 21.30 24.15 -2.85
CA ASN A 17 21.59 22.72 -2.88
C ASN A 17 21.02 22.00 -1.65
N GLN A 18 20.96 22.62 -0.49
CA GLN A 18 20.37 22.05 0.72
C GLN A 18 18.84 22.02 0.64
N TYR A 19 18.21 23.02 0.02
CA TYR A 19 16.77 23.04 -0.27
C TYR A 19 16.38 21.94 -1.27
N PHE A 20 17.15 21.79 -2.36
CA PHE A 20 16.95 20.71 -3.33
C PHE A 20 17.29 19.34 -2.73
N SER A 21 18.34 19.21 -1.93
CA SER A 21 18.68 17.96 -1.23
C SER A 21 17.62 17.58 -0.20
N ALA A 22 17.04 18.55 0.51
CA ALA A 22 15.92 18.36 1.43
C ALA A 22 14.61 18.02 0.70
N GLN A 23 14.38 18.54 -0.51
CA GLN A 23 13.29 18.10 -1.38
C GLN A 23 13.50 16.69 -1.91
N ILE A 24 14.72 16.32 -2.30
CA ILE A 24 15.07 14.98 -2.74
C ILE A 24 14.91 13.97 -1.59
N GLN A 25 15.30 14.33 -0.35
CA GLN A 25 15.10 13.51 0.86
C GLN A 25 13.64 13.39 1.30
N LYS A 26 12.74 14.31 0.92
CA LYS A 26 11.30 14.20 1.21
C LYS A 26 10.54 13.19 0.35
N THR A 27 11.21 12.56 -0.62
CA THR A 27 10.61 11.56 -1.52
C THR A 27 10.73 10.12 -1.01
N GLN A 28 11.09 9.92 0.27
CA GLN A 28 11.09 8.58 0.83
C GLN A 28 9.64 8.13 1.09
N LEU A 29 9.21 7.13 0.33
CA LEU A 29 7.92 6.46 0.48
C LEU A 29 7.90 5.65 1.77
N ASP A 30 7.28 6.17 2.83
CA ASP A 30 6.98 5.40 4.04
C ASP A 30 5.77 4.48 3.78
N LEU A 31 6.02 3.39 3.05
CA LEU A 31 5.03 2.36 2.75
C LEU A 31 5.25 1.16 3.67
N LYS A 32 4.15 0.68 4.26
CA LYS A 32 4.18 -0.53 5.06
C LYS A 32 3.97 -1.76 4.16
N PRO A 33 4.88 -2.73 4.13
CA PRO A 33 4.67 -3.95 3.34
C PRO A 33 3.45 -4.72 3.88
N LEU A 34 2.74 -5.40 2.97
CA LEU A 34 1.64 -6.29 3.35
C LEU A 34 2.17 -7.51 4.11
N ILE A 35 3.34 -7.99 3.68
CA ILE A 35 4.06 -9.12 4.24
C ILE A 35 5.55 -8.74 4.34
N ALA A 36 6.17 -8.99 5.48
CA ALA A 36 7.57 -8.63 5.78
C ALA A 36 8.63 -9.48 5.02
N LYS A 37 8.27 -10.03 3.86
CA LYS A 37 9.11 -10.85 2.98
C LYS A 37 8.71 -10.61 1.53
N LYS A 38 9.60 -10.94 0.60
CA LYS A 38 9.26 -11.03 -0.82
C LYS A 38 8.25 -12.15 -1.03
N ILE A 39 7.21 -11.88 -1.81
CA ILE A 39 6.08 -12.79 -2.02
C ILE A 39 5.81 -13.01 -3.50
N LYS A 40 5.25 -14.17 -3.84
CA LYS A 40 4.57 -14.43 -5.10
C LYS A 40 3.08 -14.65 -4.83
N VAL A 41 2.22 -13.75 -5.29
CA VAL A 41 0.79 -13.79 -5.02
C VAL A 41 0.12 -14.83 -5.91
N GLU A 42 -0.62 -15.76 -5.31
CA GLU A 42 -1.41 -16.74 -6.06
C GLU A 42 -2.82 -16.22 -6.30
N ARG A 43 -3.48 -15.71 -5.26
CA ARG A 43 -4.85 -15.20 -5.36
C ARG A 43 -5.16 -14.16 -4.29
N VAL A 44 -6.14 -13.32 -4.61
CA VAL A 44 -6.84 -12.44 -3.66
C VAL A 44 -8.25 -12.98 -3.48
N GLY A 45 -8.74 -12.94 -2.25
CA GLY A 45 -10.12 -13.35 -1.95
C GLY A 45 -10.75 -12.50 -0.85
N PHE A 46 -12.04 -12.72 -0.64
CA PHE A 46 -12.80 -12.16 0.47
C PHE A 46 -13.44 -13.32 1.24
N THR A 47 -13.46 -13.23 2.56
CA THR A 47 -14.18 -14.20 3.40
C THR A 47 -15.68 -14.14 3.10
N ARG A 48 -16.40 -15.26 3.30
CA ARG A 48 -17.85 -15.34 3.05
C ARG A 48 -18.72 -14.77 4.18
N ASN A 49 -18.11 -14.31 5.27
CA ASN A 49 -18.83 -13.73 6.40
C ASN A 49 -19.27 -12.28 6.09
N ALA A 50 -20.11 -11.72 6.97
CA ALA A 50 -20.62 -10.35 6.82
C ALA A 50 -19.51 -9.29 6.64
N SER A 51 -18.34 -9.50 7.26
CA SER A 51 -17.21 -8.57 7.16
C SER A 51 -16.53 -8.56 5.79
N ASN A 52 -16.69 -9.63 4.98
CA ASN A 52 -16.04 -9.79 3.68
C ASN A 52 -14.56 -9.37 3.75
N THR A 53 -13.84 -9.91 4.73
CA THR A 53 -12.46 -9.56 5.04
C THR A 53 -11.56 -10.00 3.87
N PRO A 54 -10.77 -9.09 3.28
CA PRO A 54 -9.86 -9.46 2.22
C PRO A 54 -8.71 -10.32 2.74
N TYR A 55 -8.28 -11.29 1.94
CA TYR A 55 -7.12 -12.11 2.21
C TYR A 55 -6.30 -12.32 0.94
N ILE A 56 -4.99 -12.55 1.12
CA ILE A 56 -4.04 -12.83 0.05
C ILE A 56 -3.43 -14.19 0.33
N VAL A 57 -3.45 -15.07 -0.68
CA VAL A 57 -2.70 -16.32 -0.68
C VAL A 57 -1.45 -16.12 -1.53
N TYR A 58 -0.30 -16.46 -0.97
CA TYR A 58 0.99 -16.18 -1.58
C TYR A 58 2.02 -17.25 -1.23
N ARG A 59 3.14 -17.24 -1.94
CA ARG A 59 4.32 -18.07 -1.64
C ARG A 59 5.49 -17.23 -1.14
N VAL A 60 6.24 -17.82 -0.21
CA VAL A 60 7.55 -17.35 0.24
C VAL A 60 8.51 -18.53 0.08
N GLY A 61 9.37 -18.49 -0.95
CA GLY A 61 10.09 -19.68 -1.40
C GLY A 61 9.10 -20.79 -1.77
N GLU A 62 9.27 -21.97 -1.16
CA GLU A 62 8.41 -23.13 -1.38
C GLU A 62 7.14 -23.16 -0.50
N ARG A 63 7.08 -22.29 0.51
CA ARG A 63 5.97 -22.29 1.49
C ARG A 63 4.79 -21.48 0.97
N ARG A 64 3.59 -22.05 1.07
CA ARG A 64 2.32 -21.38 0.78
C ARG A 64 1.74 -20.80 2.06
N CYS A 65 1.39 -19.52 2.03
CA CYS A 65 0.90 -18.76 3.18
C CYS A 65 -0.39 -18.01 2.84
N CYS A 66 -1.08 -17.53 3.88
CA CYS A 66 -2.28 -16.70 3.76
C CYS A 66 -2.23 -15.58 4.80
N THR A 67 -2.61 -14.37 4.40
CA THR A 67 -2.70 -13.22 5.30
C THR A 67 -3.99 -12.47 5.06
N PHE A 68 -4.69 -12.12 6.14
CA PHE A 68 -5.83 -11.21 6.12
C PHE A 68 -5.34 -9.76 6.08
N VAL A 69 -5.99 -8.95 5.25
CA VAL A 69 -5.68 -7.54 5.08
C VAL A 69 -6.87 -6.73 5.57
N LYS A 70 -6.62 -5.58 6.21
CA LYS A 70 -7.69 -4.66 6.57
C LYS A 70 -8.41 -4.17 5.32
N ARG A 71 -9.74 -4.14 5.34
CA ARG A 71 -10.57 -3.73 4.20
C ARG A 71 -10.17 -2.36 3.64
N LYS A 72 -9.96 -1.37 4.51
CA LYS A 72 -9.51 -0.01 4.12
C LYS A 72 -8.18 -0.02 3.35
N VAL A 73 -7.24 -0.88 3.77
CA VAL A 73 -5.94 -1.02 3.10
C VAL A 73 -6.13 -1.64 1.72
N MET A 74 -6.86 -2.77 1.63
CA MET A 74 -7.13 -3.41 0.34
C MET A 74 -7.87 -2.46 -0.60
N THR A 75 -8.93 -1.77 -0.15
CA THR A 75 -9.66 -0.80 -0.98
C THR A 75 -8.76 0.33 -1.46
N SER A 76 -7.90 0.89 -0.61
CA SER A 76 -6.95 1.93 -1.02
C SER A 76 -5.96 1.44 -2.08
N LEU A 77 -5.45 0.21 -1.93
CA LEU A 77 -4.56 -0.42 -2.91
C LEU A 77 -5.28 -0.64 -4.25
N ILE A 78 -6.52 -1.15 -4.23
CA ILE A 78 -7.29 -1.38 -5.46
C ILE A 78 -7.71 -0.06 -6.12
N GLN A 79 -7.98 1.01 -5.35
CA GLN A 79 -8.22 2.35 -5.90
C GLN A 79 -7.02 2.84 -6.72
N LYS A 80 -5.80 2.62 -6.20
CA LYS A 80 -4.55 2.97 -6.89
C LYS A 80 -4.37 2.12 -8.15
N LEU A 81 -4.61 0.82 -8.05
CA LEU A 81 -4.59 -0.07 -9.22
C LEU A 81 -5.59 0.36 -10.29
N LEU A 82 -6.80 0.77 -9.90
CA LEU A 82 -7.84 1.22 -10.82
C LEU A 82 -7.42 2.50 -11.56
N LYS A 83 -6.82 3.45 -10.85
CA LYS A 83 -6.21 4.63 -11.48
C LYS A 83 -5.10 4.24 -12.45
N LEU A 84 -4.23 3.30 -12.05
CA LEU A 84 -3.08 2.87 -12.86
C LEU A 84 -3.50 2.17 -14.16
N THR A 85 -4.54 1.34 -14.10
CA THR A 85 -4.95 0.48 -15.23
C THR A 85 -6.06 1.09 -16.09
N HIS A 86 -6.96 1.87 -15.49
CA HIS A 86 -8.16 2.39 -16.18
C HIS A 86 -8.28 3.92 -16.09
N GLY A 87 -7.37 4.61 -15.39
CA GLY A 87 -7.45 6.06 -15.20
C GLY A 87 -8.57 6.53 -14.25
N ILE A 88 -9.32 5.62 -13.65
CA ILE A 88 -10.51 5.94 -12.84
C ILE A 88 -10.10 6.32 -11.42
N THR A 89 -10.59 7.47 -10.95
CA THR A 89 -10.33 8.01 -9.60
C THR A 89 -11.57 7.99 -8.69
N GLU A 90 -12.72 7.56 -9.20
CA GLU A 90 -13.98 7.46 -8.46
C GLU A 90 -13.87 6.51 -7.26
N SER A 91 -14.52 6.86 -6.16
CA SER A 91 -14.59 6.02 -4.96
C SER A 91 -15.20 4.64 -5.23
N ILE A 92 -14.51 3.61 -4.75
CA ILE A 92 -15.00 2.23 -4.79
C ILE A 92 -16.16 2.05 -3.79
N ARG A 93 -17.33 1.65 -4.28
CA ARG A 93 -18.49 1.26 -3.45
C ARG A 93 -18.38 -0.18 -2.96
N SER A 94 -17.95 -1.10 -3.81
CA SER A 94 -17.77 -2.49 -3.43
C SER A 94 -16.72 -3.21 -4.27
N LEU A 95 -16.15 -4.25 -3.67
CA LEU A 95 -15.16 -5.15 -4.27
C LEU A 95 -15.62 -6.59 -4.09
N ARG A 96 -15.52 -7.37 -5.16
CA ARG A 96 -15.69 -8.83 -5.12
C ARG A 96 -14.75 -9.51 -6.09
N VAL A 97 -14.46 -10.79 -5.85
CA VAL A 97 -13.73 -11.61 -6.82
C VAL A 97 -14.67 -11.97 -7.97
N ASN A 98 -14.19 -11.87 -9.21
CA ASN A 98 -14.94 -12.28 -10.40
C ASN A 98 -14.68 -13.77 -10.74
N ALA A 99 -15.40 -14.32 -11.72
CA ALA A 99 -15.30 -15.73 -12.07
C ALA A 99 -13.89 -16.17 -12.54
N SER A 100 -13.10 -15.24 -13.10
CA SER A 100 -11.73 -15.51 -13.54
C SER A 100 -10.67 -15.35 -12.44
N GLY A 101 -11.10 -15.08 -11.19
CA GLY A 101 -10.19 -14.86 -10.06
C GLY A 101 -9.53 -13.48 -10.03
N GLY A 102 -9.97 -12.57 -10.88
CA GLY A 102 -9.67 -11.14 -10.81
C GLY A 102 -10.62 -10.41 -9.86
N LEU A 103 -10.71 -9.08 -10.00
CA LEU A 103 -11.59 -8.26 -9.17
C LEU A 103 -12.67 -7.61 -10.03
N GLN A 104 -13.90 -7.61 -9.52
CA GLN A 104 -14.95 -6.73 -9.99
C GLN A 104 -15.11 -5.58 -9.00
N VAL A 105 -14.99 -4.38 -9.53
CA VAL A 105 -14.99 -3.12 -8.80
C VAL A 105 -16.24 -2.36 -9.19
N LYS A 106 -17.11 -2.07 -8.21
CA LYS A 106 -18.25 -1.18 -8.43
C LYS A 106 -17.86 0.22 -7.95
N THR A 107 -17.84 1.19 -8.86
CA THR A 107 -17.63 2.61 -8.56
C THR A 107 -18.99 3.29 -8.34
N MET A 108 -19.01 4.63 -8.33
CA MET A 108 -20.26 5.39 -8.29
C MET A 108 -21.02 5.25 -9.61
N SER A 109 -20.29 5.20 -10.73
CA SER A 109 -20.85 5.32 -12.07
C SER A 109 -20.89 3.99 -12.84
N ASP A 110 -19.97 3.05 -12.55
CA ASP A 110 -19.79 1.87 -13.39
C ASP A 110 -19.30 0.62 -12.61
N ILE A 111 -19.25 -0.51 -13.31
CA ILE A 111 -18.68 -1.77 -12.86
C ILE A 111 -17.50 -2.15 -13.76
N VAL A 112 -16.31 -2.15 -13.18
CA VAL A 112 -15.06 -2.45 -13.89
C VAL A 112 -14.51 -3.81 -13.46
N CYS A 113 -14.03 -4.60 -14.42
CA CYS A 113 -13.38 -5.88 -14.16
C CYS A 113 -11.87 -5.75 -14.36
N ILE A 114 -11.10 -6.00 -13.30
CA ILE A 114 -9.64 -6.06 -13.33
C ILE A 114 -9.23 -7.54 -13.42
N GLU A 115 -8.44 -7.90 -14.42
CA GLU A 115 -7.97 -9.28 -14.57
C GLU A 115 -7.04 -9.69 -13.43
N ARG A 116 -7.02 -10.99 -13.11
CA ARG A 116 -6.19 -11.57 -12.04
C ARG A 116 -4.72 -11.20 -12.17
N ARG A 117 -4.16 -11.21 -13.39
CA ARG A 117 -2.75 -10.89 -13.63
C ARG A 117 -2.38 -9.49 -13.13
N TYR A 118 -3.25 -8.49 -13.36
CA TYR A 118 -3.01 -7.12 -12.93
C TYR A 118 -3.04 -6.99 -11.40
N VAL A 119 -4.00 -7.66 -10.77
CA VAL A 119 -4.14 -7.66 -9.31
C VAL A 119 -2.93 -8.31 -8.63
N VAL A 120 -2.53 -9.50 -9.10
CA VAL A 120 -1.37 -10.25 -8.58
C VAL A 120 -0.10 -9.43 -8.69
N LYS A 121 0.22 -8.97 -9.90
CA LYS A 121 1.43 -8.23 -10.20
C LYS A 121 1.53 -6.91 -9.44
N PHE A 122 0.42 -6.19 -9.34
CA PHE A 122 0.37 -4.96 -8.56
C PHE A 122 0.66 -5.19 -7.07
N LEU A 123 0.07 -6.22 -6.45
CA LEU A 123 0.29 -6.50 -5.03
C LEU A 123 1.71 -7.00 -4.75
N GLU A 124 2.30 -7.79 -5.65
CA GLU A 124 3.71 -8.18 -5.58
C GLU A 124 4.63 -6.95 -5.64
N ASN A 125 4.42 -6.09 -6.65
CA ASN A 125 5.24 -4.91 -6.83
C ASN A 125 5.05 -3.89 -5.71
N TYR A 126 3.82 -3.70 -5.23
CA TYR A 126 3.56 -2.90 -4.03
C TYR A 126 4.35 -3.42 -2.82
N ASN A 127 4.30 -4.73 -2.58
CA ASN A 127 4.99 -5.32 -1.43
C ASN A 127 6.51 -5.19 -1.57
N THR A 128 7.07 -5.35 -2.77
CA THR A 128 8.49 -5.10 -3.05
C THR A 128 8.87 -3.64 -2.85
N VAL A 129 8.10 -2.68 -3.38
CA VAL A 129 8.36 -1.25 -3.19
C VAL A 129 8.40 -0.90 -1.71
N ALA A 130 7.43 -1.40 -0.93
CA ALA A 130 7.35 -1.16 0.51
C ALA A 130 8.45 -1.86 1.30
N LEU A 131 8.87 -3.06 0.89
CA LEU A 131 9.90 -3.84 1.59
C LEU A 131 11.32 -3.31 1.33
N GLU A 132 11.60 -2.95 0.07
CA GLU A 132 12.93 -2.53 -0.39
C GLU A 132 13.09 -1.00 -0.43
N SER A 133 12.04 -0.25 -0.07
CA SER A 133 12.03 1.22 -0.09
C SER A 133 12.44 1.80 -1.45
N ILE A 134 11.89 1.22 -2.53
CA ILE A 134 12.24 1.56 -3.91
C ILE A 134 11.92 3.02 -4.21
N ALA A 135 12.93 3.77 -4.68
CA ALA A 135 12.77 5.15 -5.09
C ALA A 135 11.95 5.25 -6.39
N PRO A 136 11.06 6.25 -6.52
CA PRO A 136 10.38 6.54 -7.78
C PRO A 136 11.40 7.04 -8.82
N THR A 137 11.55 6.34 -9.94
CA THR A 137 12.44 6.76 -11.06
C THR A 137 11.59 7.24 -12.22
N THR A 138 11.89 8.37 -12.87
CA THR A 138 11.15 8.92 -14.04
C THR A 138 11.42 8.20 -15.36
N ASN A 139 12.55 7.51 -15.44
CA ASN A 139 12.96 6.69 -16.58
C ASN A 139 13.11 5.25 -16.09
N CYS A 140 12.13 4.41 -16.41
CA CYS A 140 12.22 2.97 -16.17
C CYS A 140 12.24 2.28 -17.53
N GLU A 141 13.37 1.71 -17.89
CA GLU A 141 13.54 0.86 -19.08
C GLU A 141 13.00 -0.56 -18.89
N CYS A 142 12.26 -0.77 -17.80
CA CYS A 142 11.56 -2.01 -17.56
C CYS A 142 10.64 -2.29 -18.75
N ASN A 143 11.04 -3.29 -19.54
CA ASN A 143 10.26 -3.85 -20.64
C ASN A 143 9.09 -4.66 -20.08
N ASP A 144 8.22 -3.95 -19.38
CA ASP A 144 7.03 -4.52 -18.78
C ASP A 144 5.87 -4.25 -19.72
N GLN A 145 5.43 -5.31 -20.41
CA GLN A 145 4.34 -5.29 -21.38
C GLN A 145 3.02 -4.74 -20.78
N ASP A 146 2.86 -4.84 -19.45
CA ASP A 146 1.69 -4.33 -18.74
C ASP A 146 1.89 -2.93 -18.13
N ARG A 147 3.07 -2.31 -18.31
CA ARG A 147 3.47 -1.01 -17.71
C ARG A 147 3.35 -0.90 -16.18
N MET A 148 3.24 -2.02 -15.47
CA MET A 148 3.14 -2.07 -14.00
C MET A 148 4.42 -2.62 -13.37
N CYS A 149 5.53 -1.93 -13.55
CA CYS A 149 6.78 -2.26 -12.86
C CYS A 149 6.81 -1.68 -11.43
N VAL A 150 7.80 -2.08 -10.62
CA VAL A 150 8.02 -1.53 -9.27
C VAL A 150 8.17 -0.01 -9.25
N HIS A 151 8.84 0.59 -10.25
CA HIS A 151 9.03 2.04 -10.31
C HIS A 151 7.74 2.80 -10.66
N ALA A 152 6.88 2.22 -11.51
CA ALA A 152 5.57 2.78 -11.84
C ALA A 152 4.65 2.76 -10.61
N VAL A 153 4.71 1.65 -9.84
CA VAL A 153 4.02 1.57 -8.55
C VAL A 153 4.58 2.59 -7.56
N ALA A 154 5.90 2.69 -7.38
CA ALA A 154 6.50 3.69 -6.49
C ALA A 154 6.06 5.12 -6.85
N ARG A 155 6.12 5.50 -8.13
CA ARG A 155 5.62 6.81 -8.60
C ARG A 155 4.16 7.03 -8.28
N LEU A 156 3.31 6.04 -8.51
CA LEU A 156 1.87 6.15 -8.24
C LEU A 156 1.61 6.53 -6.78
N PHE A 157 2.36 5.97 -5.82
CA PHE A 157 2.21 6.32 -4.41
C PHE A 157 2.77 7.70 -4.06
N VAL A 158 3.84 8.17 -4.73
CA VAL A 158 4.34 9.54 -4.55
C VAL A 158 3.36 10.56 -5.10
N THR A 159 2.87 10.36 -6.33
CA THR A 159 1.96 11.30 -7.00
C THR A 159 0.60 11.40 -6.30
N LEU A 160 0.16 10.32 -5.64
CA LEU A 160 -1.13 10.31 -4.94
C LEU A 160 -1.06 10.79 -3.48
N GLY A 161 0.14 11.10 -2.95
CA GLY A 161 0.30 11.72 -1.64
C GLY A 161 -0.15 10.87 -0.43
N ASP A 162 -0.44 9.59 -0.63
CA ASP A 162 -1.00 8.74 0.41
C ASP A 162 0.08 8.02 1.21
N ARG A 163 0.25 8.45 2.47
CA ARG A 163 0.75 7.56 3.52
C ARG A 163 -0.37 6.58 3.86
N LEU A 164 -0.13 5.27 3.72
CA LEU A 164 -1.02 4.32 4.37
C LEU A 164 -1.04 4.65 5.87
N PRO A 165 -2.18 4.53 6.56
CA PRO A 165 -2.21 4.74 8.00
C PRO A 165 -1.14 3.86 8.65
N SER A 166 -0.18 4.51 9.32
CA SER A 166 0.84 3.81 10.10
C SER A 166 0.11 3.00 11.17
N PHE A 167 0.25 1.68 11.08
CA PHE A 167 -0.20 0.80 12.14
C PHE A 167 1.02 0.30 12.86
N SER A 168 1.22 0.75 14.09
CA SER A 168 1.95 -0.02 15.08
C SER A 168 1.23 -1.35 15.27
N PHE A 169 1.95 -2.46 15.10
CA PHE A 169 1.49 -3.69 15.70
C PHE A 169 1.67 -3.48 17.21
N LEU A 170 0.59 -3.50 17.98
CA LEU A 170 0.70 -3.81 19.39
C LEU A 170 1.22 -5.24 19.43
N THR A 171 2.53 -5.38 19.60
CA THR A 171 3.14 -6.62 20.06
C THR A 171 2.40 -7.02 21.32
N GLU A 172 1.71 -8.15 21.23
CA GLU A 172 1.19 -8.97 22.33
C GLU A 172 0.61 -8.17 23.51
N ALA A 173 -0.72 -8.04 23.54
CA ALA A 173 -1.37 -7.82 24.82
C ALA A 173 -0.86 -8.90 25.80
N PRO A 174 -0.38 -8.54 27.00
CA PRO A 174 0.02 -9.53 27.98
C PRO A 174 -1.16 -10.46 28.22
N ILE A 175 -0.94 -11.77 28.11
CA ILE A 175 -1.93 -12.76 28.49
C ILE A 175 -2.19 -12.54 29.98
N GLN A 176 -3.29 -11.87 30.33
CA GLN A 176 -3.74 -11.83 31.70
C GLN A 176 -4.24 -13.24 32.06
N PRO A 177 -3.69 -13.87 33.10
CA PRO A 177 -4.22 -15.14 33.57
C PRO A 177 -5.67 -14.92 34.01
N LEU A 178 -6.59 -15.65 33.37
CA LEU A 178 -7.99 -15.73 33.78
C LEU A 178 -8.06 -16.35 35.18
N HIS A 179 -8.13 -15.53 36.22
CA HIS A 179 -8.59 -15.98 37.52
C HIS A 179 -10.08 -16.31 37.42
N ARG A 180 -10.40 -17.60 37.26
CA ARG A 180 -11.76 -18.12 37.49
C ARG A 180 -12.03 -18.10 38.99
N THR A 181 -12.88 -17.20 39.45
CA THR A 181 -13.61 -17.36 40.71
C THR A 181 -14.78 -18.32 40.46
N TYR A 182 -14.64 -19.57 40.91
CA TYR A 182 -15.77 -20.48 41.06
C TYR A 182 -16.58 -20.05 42.28
N GLN A 183 -17.74 -19.41 42.09
CA GLN A 183 -18.77 -19.36 43.13
C GLN A 183 -19.68 -20.57 42.95
N ALA A 184 -19.55 -21.53 43.86
CA ALA A 184 -20.47 -22.64 43.98
C ALA A 184 -21.77 -22.14 44.65
N TYR A 185 -22.89 -22.28 43.96
CA TYR A 185 -24.22 -22.12 44.56
C TYR A 185 -24.52 -23.36 45.40
N ALA A 186 -24.50 -23.23 46.73
CA ALA A 186 -25.10 -24.21 47.62
C ALA A 186 -26.60 -23.91 47.73
N LYS A 187 -27.42 -24.87 47.30
CA LYS A 187 -28.84 -24.95 47.63
C LYS A 187 -28.99 -25.68 48.96
N THR A 188 -29.71 -25.07 49.90
CA THR A 188 -30.75 -25.70 50.76
C THR A 188 -31.54 -24.58 51.40
#